data_AF-A0A0F9HGP0-F1
#
_entry.id   AF-A0A0F9HGP0-F1
#
_cell.length_a   1.000
_cell.length_b   1.000
_cell.length_c   1.000
_cell.angle_alpha   90.00
_cell.angle_beta   90.00
_cell.angle_gamma   90.00
#
_symmetry.space_group_name_H-M   'P 1'
#
loop_
_entity.id
_entity.type
_entity.pdbx_description
1 polymer ?
#
loop_
_entity_poly.entity_id
_entity_poly.type
_entity_poly.pdbx_seq_one_letter_code
_entity_poly.pdbx_strand_id
1 'polypeptide(L)'
;MGENKTDKLAKVSNEKEKTVALVVDFGMVYIKVRGNEIMKPIKAQLALHEAMGHIYKVKDDYAITSEGYSLLNKVASINIVTPQKVMVDERELPNPCIERNPKTKLIETVNIRKIGIGYSMAGNITVVDKTLLYNLYAYFIESVQSKMKKVEWKNGRKTDKKLHPDCAILGTEDEKPEKEGRWAFFETVSPLGIWVNYEDSAIIDCLNEHTQKQRFGDRIAQTIVERNIMKSHPAIGVSRVQPQKGGERGHQRAFVTVYGYRHEFGPAQIDEILAQAEKASKTIDVKAEVIEQVDEVDEALAMDEIEKEDKAIEPKKKKKLSPAEMEEPPEEYYLKQQEGKKEGEK
;
A
#
# COMPACT_ATOMS: atom_id res chain seq x y z
N MET A 1 10.39 -5.50 -47.90
CA MET A 1 9.86 -4.16 -47.59
C MET A 1 8.37 -4.33 -47.36
N GLY A 2 7.94 -4.41 -46.10
CA GLY A 2 6.54 -4.59 -45.72
C GLY A 2 5.91 -3.24 -45.43
N GLU A 3 4.77 -2.97 -46.06
CA GLU A 3 4.03 -1.72 -45.93
C GLU A 3 3.50 -1.54 -44.50
N ASN A 4 3.86 -0.41 -43.88
CA ASN A 4 3.25 0.08 -42.65
C ASN A 4 1.78 0.42 -42.93
N LYS A 5 0.85 -0.42 -42.46
CA LYS A 5 -0.56 -0.04 -42.31
C LYS A 5 -0.65 1.05 -41.25
N THR A 6 -0.76 2.29 -41.70
CA THR A 6 -1.18 3.42 -40.87
C THR A 6 -2.54 3.10 -40.24
N ASP A 7 -2.58 3.02 -38.91
CA ASP A 7 -3.79 3.02 -38.11
C ASP A 7 -4.65 4.24 -38.46
N LYS A 8 -5.68 4.02 -39.29
CA LYS A 8 -6.68 5.05 -39.58
C LYS A 8 -7.61 5.14 -38.37
N LEU A 9 -7.38 6.17 -37.55
CA LEU A 9 -8.31 6.58 -36.49
C LEU A 9 -9.72 6.76 -37.08
N ALA A 10 -10.72 6.13 -36.46
CA ALA A 10 -12.11 6.26 -36.86
C ALA A 10 -12.58 7.71 -36.68
N LYS A 11 -13.25 8.28 -37.70
CA LYS A 11 -13.85 9.61 -37.61
C LYS A 11 -15.08 9.55 -36.71
N VAL A 12 -15.14 10.45 -35.73
CA VAL A 12 -16.15 10.50 -34.67
C VAL A 12 -17.41 11.22 -35.16
N SER A 13 -18.58 10.59 -35.01
CA SER A 13 -19.89 11.19 -35.24
C SER A 13 -20.62 11.42 -33.90
N ASN A 14 -20.99 12.66 -33.62
CA ASN A 14 -21.75 13.21 -32.47
C ASN A 14 -20.98 13.63 -31.20
N GLU A 15 -21.33 14.84 -30.72
CA GLU A 15 -20.59 15.66 -29.75
C GLU A 15 -20.95 15.49 -28.28
N LYS A 16 -22.03 14.77 -27.93
CA LYS A 16 -22.54 14.81 -26.54
C LYS A 16 -22.02 13.74 -25.58
N GLU A 17 -21.33 12.71 -26.06
CA GLU A 17 -20.50 11.81 -25.25
C GLU A 17 -19.66 10.96 -26.22
N LYS A 18 -18.39 11.29 -26.41
CA LYS A 18 -17.53 10.62 -27.39
C LYS A 18 -16.96 9.33 -26.79
N THR A 19 -17.65 8.22 -26.94
CA THR A 19 -17.06 6.89 -26.68
C THR A 19 -16.36 6.42 -27.95
N VAL A 20 -15.04 6.28 -27.91
CA VAL A 20 -14.26 5.75 -29.04
C VAL A 20 -13.92 4.29 -28.77
N ALA A 21 -14.34 3.41 -29.67
CA ALA A 21 -13.87 2.03 -29.68
C ALA A 21 -12.45 2.01 -30.25
N LEU A 22 -11.47 1.72 -29.40
CA LEU A 22 -10.11 1.42 -29.81
C LEU A 22 -9.97 -0.09 -29.98
N VAL A 23 -9.65 -0.51 -31.20
CA VAL A 23 -9.17 -1.87 -31.44
C VAL A 23 -7.74 -1.91 -30.93
N VAL A 24 -7.49 -2.73 -29.93
CA VAL A 24 -6.16 -3.02 -29.38
C VAL A 24 -5.90 -4.51 -29.47
N ASP A 25 -4.64 -4.92 -29.35
CA ASP A 25 -4.17 -6.32 -29.51
C ASP A 25 -4.84 -7.35 -28.58
N PHE A 26 -5.70 -6.91 -27.67
CA PHE A 26 -6.42 -7.74 -26.69
C PHE A 26 -7.94 -7.58 -26.74
N GLY A 27 -8.47 -6.81 -27.68
CA GLY A 27 -9.91 -6.64 -27.86
C GLY A 27 -10.32 -5.24 -28.28
N MET A 28 -11.63 -5.04 -28.39
CA MET A 28 -12.24 -3.72 -28.52
C MET A 28 -12.35 -3.10 -27.13
N VAL A 29 -11.65 -1.98 -26.90
CA VAL A 29 -11.75 -1.21 -25.66
C VAL A 29 -12.55 0.06 -25.96
N TYR A 30 -13.64 0.26 -25.23
CA TYR A 30 -14.45 1.46 -25.35
C TYR A 30 -13.91 2.50 -24.38
N ILE A 31 -13.38 3.60 -24.92
CA ILE A 31 -12.78 4.66 -24.13
C ILE A 31 -13.64 5.89 -24.23
N LYS A 32 -14.02 6.43 -23.06
CA LYS A 32 -14.65 7.75 -23.00
C LYS A 32 -13.58 8.79 -23.30
N VAL A 33 -13.73 9.47 -24.43
CA VAL A 33 -12.88 10.59 -24.84
C VAL A 33 -13.38 11.85 -24.12
N ARG A 34 -12.49 12.53 -23.42
CA ARG A 34 -12.75 13.84 -22.81
C ARG A 34 -12.02 14.89 -23.65
N GLY A 35 -12.77 15.81 -24.26
CA GLY A 35 -12.20 16.82 -25.17
C GLY A 35 -11.58 16.21 -26.44
N ASN A 36 -10.32 16.59 -26.73
CA ASN A 36 -9.48 16.04 -27.81
C ASN A 36 -8.52 14.94 -27.34
N GLU A 37 -8.50 14.60 -26.05
CA GLU A 37 -7.58 13.62 -25.50
C GLU A 37 -8.25 12.26 -25.30
N ILE A 38 -7.67 11.26 -25.96
CA ILE A 38 -8.09 9.87 -25.84
C ILE A 38 -7.26 9.26 -24.70
N MET A 39 -7.89 8.81 -23.61
CA MET A 39 -7.20 8.03 -22.58
C MET A 39 -6.56 6.82 -23.26
N LYS A 40 -5.22 6.74 -23.30
CA LYS A 40 -4.53 5.66 -24.00
C LYS A 40 -4.49 4.42 -23.11
N PRO A 41 -5.09 3.30 -23.54
CA PRO A 41 -4.99 2.05 -22.80
C PRO A 41 -3.56 1.54 -22.95
N ILE A 42 -2.98 1.08 -21.84
CA ILE A 42 -1.66 0.47 -21.79
C ILE A 42 -1.86 -1.00 -21.46
N LYS A 43 -1.41 -1.88 -22.35
CA LYS A 43 -1.20 -3.30 -22.03
C LYS A 43 0.30 -3.53 -21.93
N ALA A 44 0.76 -3.95 -20.76
CA ALA A 44 2.15 -4.31 -20.56
C ALA A 44 2.25 -5.74 -20.06
N GLN A 45 3.22 -6.48 -20.60
CA GLN A 45 3.62 -7.77 -20.03
C GLN A 45 4.84 -7.55 -19.16
N LEU A 46 4.66 -7.67 -17.85
CA LEU A 46 5.71 -7.47 -16.86
C LEU A 46 6.30 -8.80 -16.43
N ALA A 47 7.61 -8.81 -16.24
CA ALA A 47 8.33 -9.96 -15.72
C ALA A 47 8.50 -9.87 -14.20
N LEU A 48 8.03 -10.90 -13.51
CA LEU A 48 8.24 -11.10 -12.09
C LEU A 48 9.39 -12.08 -11.89
N HIS A 49 10.30 -11.74 -10.97
CA HIS A 49 11.53 -12.50 -10.73
C HIS A 49 11.56 -12.97 -9.27
N GLU A 50 11.79 -14.26 -9.06
CA GLU A 50 11.98 -14.83 -7.72
C GLU A 50 13.20 -14.23 -7.01
N ALA A 51 14.30 -14.01 -7.75
CA ALA A 51 15.53 -13.41 -7.22
C ALA A 51 15.34 -11.98 -6.70
N MET A 52 14.35 -11.25 -7.21
CA MET A 52 14.01 -9.89 -6.75
C MET A 52 12.89 -9.90 -5.71
N GLY A 53 12.46 -11.09 -5.26
CA GLY A 53 11.39 -11.23 -4.28
C GLY A 53 10.00 -10.87 -4.82
N HIS A 54 9.76 -10.86 -6.14
CA HIS A 54 8.45 -10.53 -6.71
C HIS A 54 7.45 -11.69 -6.61
N ILE A 55 7.96 -12.92 -6.55
CA ILE A 55 7.19 -14.15 -6.46
C ILE A 55 7.87 -15.12 -5.50
N TYR A 56 7.10 -15.99 -4.87
CA TYR A 56 7.60 -17.06 -4.02
C TYR A 56 6.81 -18.35 -4.25
N LYS A 57 7.49 -19.49 -4.06
CA LYS A 57 6.89 -20.80 -4.31
C LYS A 57 5.92 -21.18 -3.18
N VAL A 58 4.71 -21.59 -3.57
CA VAL A 58 3.67 -22.12 -2.68
C VAL A 58 3.20 -23.46 -3.24
N LYS A 59 3.70 -24.55 -2.66
CA LYS A 59 3.50 -25.92 -3.18
C LYS A 59 3.99 -26.02 -4.63
N ASP A 60 3.07 -26.21 -5.58
CA ASP A 60 3.37 -26.39 -7.00
C ASP A 60 3.22 -25.10 -7.83
N ASP A 61 2.65 -24.05 -7.23
CA ASP A 61 2.44 -22.74 -7.87
C ASP A 61 3.38 -21.67 -7.31
N TYR A 62 3.43 -20.51 -7.97
CA TYR A 62 4.08 -19.32 -7.46
C TYR A 62 3.03 -18.25 -7.11
N ALA A 63 3.15 -17.68 -5.93
CA ALA A 63 2.32 -16.56 -5.48
C ALA A 63 3.08 -15.24 -5.65
N ILE A 64 2.35 -14.17 -5.96
CA ILE A 64 2.91 -12.82 -6.10
C ILE A 64 3.04 -12.15 -4.72
N THR A 65 4.21 -11.57 -4.43
CA THR A 65 4.48 -10.81 -3.20
C THR A 65 3.97 -9.38 -3.28
N SER A 66 4.01 -8.64 -2.17
CA SER A 66 3.65 -7.22 -2.16
C SER A 66 4.52 -6.41 -3.11
N GLU A 67 5.82 -6.68 -3.16
CA GLU A 67 6.79 -6.06 -4.06
C GLU A 67 6.46 -6.37 -5.52
N GLY A 68 6.03 -7.61 -5.80
CA GLY A 68 5.52 -8.01 -7.11
C GLY A 68 4.32 -7.17 -7.52
N TYR A 69 3.33 -6.99 -6.65
CA TYR A 69 2.17 -6.13 -6.94
C TYR A 69 2.55 -4.66 -7.09
N SER A 70 3.50 -4.13 -6.29
CA SER A 70 4.00 -2.77 -6.46
C SER A 70 4.64 -2.56 -7.84
N LEU A 71 5.35 -3.56 -8.38
CA LEU A 71 5.87 -3.51 -9.74
C LEU A 71 4.73 -3.50 -10.78
N LEU A 72 3.72 -4.37 -10.62
CA LEU A 72 2.56 -4.41 -11.51
C LEU A 72 1.77 -3.09 -11.47
N ASN A 73 1.69 -2.45 -10.30
CA ASN A 73 0.97 -1.20 -10.12
C ASN A 73 1.61 -0.01 -10.83
N LYS A 74 2.89 -0.08 -11.22
CA LYS A 74 3.52 0.95 -12.07
C LYS A 74 2.85 1.08 -13.43
N VAL A 75 2.17 0.02 -13.89
CA VAL A 75 1.37 0.03 -15.12
C VAL A 75 -0.10 0.22 -14.80
N ALA A 76 -0.64 -0.50 -13.80
CA ALA A 76 -2.06 -0.44 -13.47
C ALA A 76 -2.51 0.92 -12.92
N SER A 77 -1.59 1.69 -12.31
CA SER A 77 -1.83 3.02 -11.75
C SER A 77 -3.00 3.05 -10.76
N ILE A 78 -3.16 2.00 -9.94
CA ILE A 78 -4.17 1.97 -8.90
C ILE A 78 -3.72 2.90 -7.78
N ASN A 79 -4.52 3.92 -7.51
CA ASN A 79 -4.32 4.85 -6.40
C ASN A 79 -4.89 4.22 -5.14
N ILE A 80 -4.08 4.06 -4.10
CA ILE A 80 -4.54 3.51 -2.83
C ILE A 80 -4.62 4.65 -1.82
N VAL A 81 -5.82 4.88 -1.30
CA VAL A 81 -6.08 5.91 -0.31
C VAL A 81 -6.51 5.27 1.00
N THR A 82 -6.17 5.94 2.10
CA THR A 82 -6.53 5.52 3.45
C THR A 82 -7.61 6.47 3.96
N PRO A 83 -8.88 6.03 4.06
CA PRO A 83 -9.94 6.80 4.69
C PRO A 83 -9.56 7.25 6.10
N GLN A 84 -10.14 8.33 6.61
CA GLN A 84 -9.86 8.81 7.96
C GLN A 84 -10.40 7.88 9.05
N LYS A 85 -11.46 7.12 8.75
CA LYS A 85 -12.15 6.24 9.69
C LYS A 85 -12.30 4.81 9.21
N VAL A 86 -12.38 3.88 10.17
CA VAL A 86 -12.65 2.46 9.97
C VAL A 86 -13.75 2.02 10.94
N MET A 87 -14.65 1.16 10.47
CA MET A 87 -15.67 0.54 11.30
C MET A 87 -15.08 -0.65 12.04
N VAL A 88 -15.09 -0.61 13.37
CA VAL A 88 -14.71 -1.71 14.26
C VAL A 88 -15.83 -1.93 15.25
N ASP A 89 -16.40 -3.13 15.29
CA ASP A 89 -17.52 -3.49 16.17
C ASP A 89 -18.66 -2.45 16.16
N GLU A 90 -19.13 -2.11 14.96
CA GLU A 90 -20.21 -1.14 14.70
C GLU A 90 -19.90 0.32 15.10
N ARG A 91 -18.65 0.64 15.46
CA ARG A 91 -18.22 2.00 15.82
C ARG A 91 -17.24 2.56 14.79
N GLU A 92 -17.42 3.84 14.45
CA GLU A 92 -16.44 4.59 13.65
C GLU A 92 -15.25 4.99 14.53
N LEU A 93 -14.06 4.47 14.20
CA LEU A 93 -12.80 4.79 14.88
C LEU A 93 -11.79 5.38 13.90
N PRO A 94 -10.74 6.07 14.38
CA PRO A 94 -9.64 6.53 13.53
C PRO A 94 -8.97 5.37 12.78
N ASN A 95 -8.52 5.63 11.56
CA ASN A 95 -7.87 4.63 10.71
C ASN A 95 -6.38 4.96 10.49
N PRO A 96 -5.44 4.05 10.80
CA PRO A 96 -5.67 2.72 11.36
C PRO A 96 -6.10 2.77 12.84
N CYS A 97 -6.97 1.84 13.24
CA CYS A 97 -7.33 1.63 14.63
C CYS A 97 -6.40 0.55 15.22
N ILE A 98 -5.56 0.96 16.17
CA ILE A 98 -4.53 0.10 16.77
C ILE A 98 -4.90 -0.15 18.23
N GLU A 99 -5.14 -1.42 18.57
CA GLU A 99 -5.36 -1.83 19.95
C GLU A 99 -4.04 -2.29 20.55
N ARG A 100 -3.75 -1.78 21.75
CA ARG A 100 -2.52 -2.09 22.47
C ARG A 100 -2.85 -2.69 23.82
N ASN A 101 -2.06 -3.68 24.21
CA ASN A 101 -2.14 -4.25 25.54
C ASN A 101 -1.94 -3.13 26.60
N PRO A 102 -2.83 -2.99 27.59
CA PRO A 102 -2.75 -1.90 28.56
C PRO A 102 -1.48 -1.93 29.41
N LYS A 103 -0.94 -3.14 29.67
CA LYS A 103 0.24 -3.36 30.51
C LYS A 103 1.54 -3.21 29.71
N THR A 104 1.67 -3.91 28.59
CA THR A 104 2.92 -3.95 27.82
C THR A 104 3.03 -2.86 26.76
N LYS A 105 1.92 -2.18 26.43
CA LYS A 105 1.79 -1.21 25.33
C LYS A 105 2.12 -1.77 23.94
N LEU A 106 2.29 -3.08 23.82
CA LEU A 106 2.51 -3.78 22.55
C LEU A 106 1.21 -3.85 21.76
N ILE A 107 1.33 -3.88 20.43
CA ILE A 107 0.19 -3.99 19.52
C ILE A 107 -0.40 -5.41 19.64
N GLU A 108 -1.72 -5.51 19.79
CA GLU A 108 -2.45 -6.79 19.82
C GLU A 108 -3.25 -6.98 18.54
N THR A 109 -3.93 -5.94 18.09
CA THR A 109 -4.70 -5.94 16.85
C THR A 109 -4.51 -4.63 16.08
N VAL A 110 -4.65 -4.70 14.76
CA VAL A 110 -4.71 -3.53 13.88
C VAL A 110 -5.90 -3.69 12.95
N ASN A 111 -6.88 -2.80 13.07
CA ASN A 111 -7.96 -2.66 12.11
C ASN A 111 -7.60 -1.55 11.13
N ILE A 112 -7.54 -1.88 9.84
CA ILE A 112 -7.20 -0.91 8.79
C ILE A 112 -8.13 -1.06 7.59
N ARG A 113 -8.62 0.07 7.09
CA ARG A 113 -9.36 0.16 5.83
C ARG A 113 -8.53 0.90 4.80
N LYS A 114 -8.47 0.41 3.56
CA LYS A 114 -7.91 1.14 2.42
C LYS A 114 -8.82 0.96 1.21
N ILE A 115 -8.81 1.97 0.34
CA ILE A 115 -9.60 2.00 -0.89
C ILE A 115 -8.64 2.12 -2.06
N GLY A 116 -8.70 1.18 -2.99
CA GLY A 116 -7.99 1.25 -4.27
C GLY A 116 -8.90 1.78 -5.36
N ILE A 117 -8.48 2.84 -6.05
CA ILE A 117 -9.18 3.48 -7.16
C ILE A 117 -8.32 3.34 -8.41
N GLY A 118 -8.88 2.75 -9.46
CA GLY A 118 -8.19 2.62 -10.74
C GLY A 118 -9.14 2.27 -11.86
N TYR A 119 -8.62 2.13 -13.07
CA TYR A 119 -9.41 1.72 -14.22
C TYR A 119 -9.37 0.20 -14.41
N SER A 120 -10.51 -0.41 -14.66
CA SER A 120 -10.59 -1.80 -15.12
C SER A 120 -10.04 -1.95 -16.54
N MET A 121 -9.79 -3.19 -16.98
CA MET A 121 -9.37 -3.52 -18.36
C MET A 121 -10.32 -2.99 -19.45
N ALA A 122 -11.57 -2.68 -19.09
CA ALA A 122 -12.58 -2.14 -19.99
C ALA A 122 -12.64 -0.61 -20.02
N GLY A 123 -11.82 0.08 -19.21
CA GLY A 123 -11.81 1.55 -19.14
C GLY A 123 -12.83 2.16 -18.18
N ASN A 124 -13.54 1.34 -17.39
CA ASN A 124 -14.43 1.82 -16.32
C ASN A 124 -13.64 2.05 -15.02
N ILE A 125 -13.96 3.11 -14.30
CA ILE A 125 -13.45 3.34 -12.94
C ILE A 125 -13.95 2.20 -12.05
N THR A 126 -13.03 1.60 -11.32
CA THR A 126 -13.29 0.52 -10.37
C THR A 126 -12.72 0.92 -9.02
N VAL A 127 -13.50 0.67 -7.99
CA VAL A 127 -13.12 0.92 -6.60
C VAL A 127 -13.12 -0.41 -5.86
N VAL A 128 -12.03 -0.67 -5.15
CA VAL A 128 -11.84 -1.85 -4.31
C VAL A 128 -11.64 -1.38 -2.88
N ASP A 129 -12.68 -1.53 -2.07
CA ASP A 129 -12.64 -1.25 -0.64
C ASP A 129 -12.33 -2.53 0.14
N LYS A 130 -11.31 -2.47 1.01
CA LYS A 130 -10.90 -3.59 1.86
C LYS A 130 -10.62 -3.10 3.27
N THR A 131 -11.25 -3.78 4.22
CA THR A 131 -10.91 -3.72 5.64
C THR A 131 -10.16 -4.99 6.04
N LEU A 132 -9.10 -4.85 6.82
CA LEU A 132 -8.29 -5.93 7.35
C LEU A 132 -8.24 -5.82 8.88
N LEU A 133 -8.58 -6.91 9.56
CA LEU A 133 -8.24 -7.14 10.96
C LEU A 133 -6.94 -7.95 11.02
N TYR A 134 -5.86 -7.31 11.42
CA TYR A 134 -4.58 -7.95 11.67
C TYR A 134 -4.46 -8.30 13.15
N ASN A 135 -4.86 -9.53 13.50
CA ASN A 135 -4.83 -10.05 14.87
C ASN A 135 -3.49 -10.78 15.12
N LEU A 136 -2.59 -10.17 15.90
CA LEU A 136 -1.24 -10.70 16.11
C LEU A 136 -1.24 -12.00 16.93
N TYR A 137 -2.24 -12.19 17.79
CA TYR A 137 -2.41 -13.42 18.56
C TYR A 137 -2.69 -14.60 17.62
N ALA A 138 -3.61 -14.45 16.69
CA ALA A 138 -3.90 -15.48 15.69
C ALA A 138 -2.66 -15.86 14.86
N TYR A 139 -1.87 -14.87 14.43
CA TYR A 139 -0.60 -15.12 13.72
C TYR A 139 0.45 -15.84 14.57
N PHE A 140 0.48 -15.60 15.87
CA PHE A 140 1.38 -16.33 16.78
C PHE A 140 0.97 -17.80 16.87
N ILE A 141 -0.32 -18.07 17.12
CA ILE A 141 -0.85 -19.44 17.16
C ILE A 141 -0.58 -20.17 15.85
N GLU A 142 -0.80 -19.54 14.70
CA GLU A 142 -0.47 -20.12 13.39
C GLU A 142 1.02 -20.46 13.26
N SER A 143 1.91 -19.58 13.75
CA SER A 143 3.36 -19.79 13.70
C SER A 143 3.76 -21.00 14.56
N VAL A 144 3.21 -21.12 15.77
CA VAL A 144 3.42 -22.27 16.65
C VAL A 144 2.92 -23.56 15.99
N GLN A 145 1.68 -23.57 15.48
CA GLN A 145 1.11 -24.74 14.80
C GLN A 145 1.93 -25.15 13.56
N SER A 146 2.50 -24.18 12.84
CA SER A 146 3.39 -24.44 11.71
C SER A 146 4.64 -25.21 12.17
N LYS A 147 5.29 -24.78 13.26
CA LYS A 147 6.44 -25.50 13.85
C LYS A 147 6.05 -26.88 14.38
N MET A 148 4.89 -27.03 15.02
CA MET A 148 4.36 -28.33 15.49
C MET A 148 4.16 -29.35 14.36
N LYS A 149 3.75 -28.88 13.17
CA LYS A 149 3.49 -29.72 11.99
C LYS A 149 4.77 -30.04 11.19
N LYS A 150 5.91 -29.40 11.51
CA LYS A 150 7.17 -29.69 10.83
C LYS A 150 7.65 -31.09 11.20
N VAL A 151 8.02 -31.83 10.16
CA VAL A 151 8.59 -33.17 10.27
C VAL A 151 10.00 -33.20 9.73
N GLU A 152 10.77 -34.16 10.19
CA GLU A 152 12.13 -34.38 9.72
C GLU A 152 12.10 -34.94 8.29
N TRP A 153 13.02 -34.46 7.44
CA TRP A 153 13.26 -34.97 6.10
C TRP A 153 14.61 -35.68 6.08
N LYS A 154 14.63 -36.94 5.63
CA LYS A 154 15.86 -37.73 5.47
C LYS A 154 15.94 -38.25 4.04
N ASN A 155 17.05 -38.02 3.36
CA ASN A 155 17.30 -38.45 1.98
C ASN A 155 16.18 -38.07 0.99
N GLY A 156 15.66 -36.84 1.12
CA GLY A 156 14.58 -36.33 0.26
C GLY A 156 13.20 -36.95 0.51
N ARG A 157 13.04 -37.76 1.56
CA ARG A 157 11.75 -38.34 1.96
C ARG A 157 11.29 -37.80 3.31
N LYS A 158 9.98 -37.57 3.41
CA LYS A 158 9.29 -37.17 4.64
C LYS A 158 9.34 -38.34 5.63
N THR A 159 9.78 -38.09 6.86
CA THR A 159 9.71 -39.08 7.94
C THR A 159 8.46 -38.86 8.80
N ASP A 160 8.08 -39.88 9.58
CA ASP A 160 6.97 -39.77 10.54
C ASP A 160 7.37 -39.06 11.84
N LYS A 161 8.66 -38.72 12.01
CA LYS A 161 9.16 -38.03 13.20
C LYS A 161 8.96 -36.53 13.07
N LYS A 162 8.37 -35.93 14.11
CA LYS A 162 8.28 -34.48 14.25
C LYS A 162 9.68 -33.88 14.45
N LEU A 163 9.92 -32.73 13.83
CA LEU A 163 11.19 -32.01 13.99
C LEU A 163 11.30 -31.40 15.40
N HIS A 164 10.17 -30.94 15.95
CA HIS A 164 10.07 -30.36 17.29
C HIS A 164 8.93 -31.08 18.04
N PRO A 165 9.19 -32.27 18.62
CA PRO A 165 8.15 -33.10 19.23
C PRO A 165 7.58 -32.50 20.53
N ASP A 166 8.37 -31.66 21.21
CA ASP A 166 8.05 -31.13 22.55
C ASP A 166 7.84 -29.61 22.57
N CYS A 167 7.71 -28.98 21.39
CA CYS A 167 7.53 -27.53 21.31
C CYS A 167 6.13 -27.07 21.74
N ALA A 168 5.10 -27.85 21.42
CA ALA A 168 3.72 -27.53 21.76
C ALA A 168 2.79 -28.75 21.68
N ILE A 169 1.70 -28.72 22.45
CA ILE A 169 0.69 -29.78 22.59
C ILE A 169 -0.71 -29.15 22.59
N LEU A 170 -1.69 -29.77 21.92
CA LEU A 170 -3.09 -29.35 21.98
C LEU A 170 -3.76 -29.95 23.21
N GLY A 171 -4.61 -29.18 23.89
CA GLY A 171 -5.35 -29.64 25.07
C GLY A 171 -6.26 -28.54 25.62
N THR A 172 -6.76 -28.76 26.83
CA THR A 172 -7.49 -27.75 27.62
C THR A 172 -6.57 -27.09 28.66
N GLU A 173 -7.04 -26.01 29.28
CA GLU A 173 -6.29 -25.28 30.33
C GLU A 173 -6.04 -26.15 31.57
N ASP A 174 -6.92 -27.12 31.85
CA ASP A 174 -6.78 -28.03 32.99
C ASP A 174 -5.79 -29.18 32.72
N GLU A 175 -5.51 -29.47 31.45
CA GLU A 175 -4.68 -30.60 31.00
C GLU A 175 -3.23 -30.17 30.78
N LYS A 176 -2.56 -29.69 31.83
CA LYS A 176 -1.15 -29.32 31.73
C LYS A 176 -0.29 -30.56 31.37
N PRO A 177 0.60 -30.47 30.36
CA PRO A 177 1.47 -31.58 29.99
C PRO A 177 2.36 -32.06 31.15
N GLU A 178 2.47 -33.38 31.32
CA GLU A 178 3.36 -34.01 32.32
C GLU A 178 4.85 -33.97 31.91
N LYS A 179 5.15 -33.60 30.66
CA LYS A 179 6.52 -33.54 30.14
C LYS A 179 7.32 -32.42 30.80
N GLU A 180 8.62 -32.66 31.01
CA GLU A 180 9.56 -31.65 31.47
C GLU A 180 9.56 -30.43 30.54
N GLY A 181 9.59 -29.23 31.12
CA GLY A 181 9.65 -27.97 30.39
C GLY A 181 8.83 -26.86 31.04
N ARG A 182 8.95 -25.66 30.47
CA ARG A 182 8.19 -24.48 30.90
C ARG A 182 7.02 -24.26 29.96
N TRP A 183 5.85 -24.72 30.38
CA TRP A 183 4.63 -24.68 29.60
C TRP A 183 3.76 -23.48 29.96
N ALA A 184 3.22 -22.76 28.97
CA ALA A 184 2.04 -21.91 29.15
C ALA A 184 0.94 -22.29 28.17
N PHE A 185 -0.29 -22.09 28.61
CA PHE A 185 -1.48 -22.32 27.83
C PHE A 185 -1.85 -21.06 27.04
N PHE A 186 -2.14 -21.25 25.76
CA PHE A 186 -2.66 -20.24 24.86
C PHE A 186 -4.00 -20.70 24.33
N GLU A 187 -5.07 -20.08 24.80
CA GLU A 187 -6.44 -20.41 24.38
C GLU A 187 -6.66 -20.08 22.91
N THR A 188 -7.29 -20.98 22.15
CA THR A 188 -7.60 -20.74 20.73
C THR A 188 -9.09 -20.58 20.51
N VAL A 189 -9.87 -21.51 21.04
CA VAL A 189 -11.33 -21.51 21.04
C VAL A 189 -11.75 -22.19 22.32
N SER A 190 -12.43 -21.48 23.22
CA SER A 190 -12.79 -22.03 24.52
C SER A 190 -13.55 -23.38 24.41
N PRO A 191 -13.16 -24.43 25.15
CA PRO A 191 -12.08 -24.51 26.15
C PRO A 191 -10.73 -25.03 25.60
N LEU A 192 -10.58 -25.12 24.28
CA LEU A 192 -9.42 -25.67 23.59
C LEU A 192 -8.31 -24.64 23.35
N GLY A 193 -7.06 -25.08 23.53
CA GLY A 193 -5.88 -24.26 23.28
C GLY A 193 -4.63 -25.07 23.00
N ILE A 194 -3.50 -24.38 23.11
CA ILE A 194 -2.18 -24.92 22.85
C ILE A 194 -1.29 -24.67 24.06
N TRP A 195 -0.76 -25.73 24.65
CA TRP A 195 0.35 -25.67 25.57
C TRP A 195 1.65 -25.48 24.81
N VAL A 196 2.40 -24.44 25.13
CA VAL A 196 3.62 -24.04 24.43
C VAL A 196 4.80 -24.10 25.39
N ASN A 197 5.86 -24.81 25.00
CA ASN A 197 7.08 -24.95 25.78
C ASN A 197 8.10 -23.86 25.44
N TYR A 198 8.36 -22.95 26.39
CA TYR A 198 9.28 -21.82 26.20
C TYR A 198 10.76 -22.19 26.14
N GLU A 199 11.12 -23.43 26.49
CA GLU A 199 12.51 -23.88 26.42
C GLU A 199 12.86 -24.43 25.03
N ASP A 200 11.87 -24.72 24.17
CA ASP A 200 12.11 -25.19 22.82
C ASP A 200 12.55 -24.05 21.89
N SER A 201 13.69 -24.24 21.22
CA SER A 201 14.26 -23.28 20.26
C SER A 201 13.29 -22.81 19.17
N ALA A 202 12.39 -23.68 18.69
CA ALA A 202 11.42 -23.32 17.66
C ALA A 202 10.34 -22.37 18.18
N ILE A 203 10.02 -22.44 19.47
CA ILE A 203 9.10 -21.52 20.13
C ILE A 203 9.78 -20.18 20.38
N ILE A 204 11.05 -20.19 20.79
CA ILE A 204 11.84 -18.96 20.93
C ILE A 204 11.87 -18.19 19.60
N ASP A 205 12.08 -18.88 18.47
CA ASP A 205 11.95 -18.27 17.13
C ASP A 205 10.56 -17.65 16.91
N CYS A 206 9.49 -18.38 17.21
CA CYS A 206 8.12 -17.86 17.07
C CYS A 206 7.87 -16.63 17.94
N LEU A 207 8.42 -16.58 19.15
CA LEU A 207 8.30 -15.42 20.04
C LEU A 207 9.07 -14.22 19.50
N ASN A 208 10.27 -14.43 18.95
CA ASN A 208 11.04 -13.39 18.31
C ASN A 208 10.30 -12.81 17.09
N GLU A 209 9.73 -13.68 16.23
CA GLU A 209 8.89 -13.28 15.10
C GLU A 209 7.64 -12.51 15.56
N HIS A 210 6.97 -12.99 16.62
CA HIS A 210 5.81 -12.32 17.20
C HIS A 210 6.16 -10.94 17.74
N THR A 211 7.27 -10.80 18.46
CA THR A 211 7.76 -9.52 18.99
C THR A 211 8.04 -8.53 17.85
N GLN A 212 8.63 -8.98 16.74
CA GLN A 212 8.84 -8.14 15.56
C GLN A 212 7.50 -7.70 14.95
N LYS A 213 6.53 -8.61 14.84
CA LYS A 213 5.17 -8.27 14.39
C LYS A 213 4.49 -7.27 15.33
N GLN A 214 4.69 -7.36 16.64
CA GLN A 214 4.15 -6.40 17.62
C GLN A 214 4.77 -5.00 17.48
N ARG A 215 6.04 -4.91 17.05
CA ARG A 215 6.73 -3.64 16.82
C ARG A 215 6.28 -2.94 15.54
N PHE A 216 6.05 -3.71 14.46
CA PHE A 216 5.77 -3.17 13.12
C PHE A 216 4.41 -3.63 12.55
N GLY A 217 3.46 -3.97 13.44
CA GLY A 217 2.19 -4.58 13.06
C GLY A 217 1.35 -3.67 12.18
N ASP A 218 1.42 -2.36 12.40
CA ASP A 218 0.77 -1.34 11.59
C ASP A 218 1.27 -1.33 10.14
N ARG A 219 2.59 -1.34 9.93
CA ARG A 219 3.22 -1.35 8.61
C ARG A 219 2.95 -2.65 7.87
N ILE A 220 2.99 -3.77 8.58
CA ILE A 220 2.68 -5.09 8.02
C ILE A 220 1.21 -5.13 7.59
N ALA A 221 0.28 -4.67 8.42
CA ALA A 221 -1.15 -4.62 8.09
C ALA A 221 -1.42 -3.75 6.85
N GLN A 222 -0.79 -2.58 6.77
CA GLN A 222 -0.84 -1.70 5.58
C GLN A 222 -0.39 -2.43 4.31
N THR A 223 0.76 -3.08 4.38
CA THR A 223 1.33 -3.83 3.24
C THR A 223 0.40 -4.97 2.80
N ILE A 224 -0.23 -5.68 3.75
CA ILE A 224 -1.17 -6.77 3.46
C ILE A 224 -2.43 -6.25 2.78
N VAL A 225 -3.04 -5.16 3.30
CA VAL A 225 -4.28 -4.63 2.73
C VAL A 225 -4.05 -4.03 1.35
N GLU A 226 -2.95 -3.31 1.13
CA GLU A 226 -2.55 -2.79 -0.20
C GLU A 226 -2.38 -3.91 -1.22
N ARG A 227 -1.65 -4.97 -0.83
CA ARG A 227 -1.49 -6.17 -1.65
C ARG A 227 -2.85 -6.80 -1.99
N ASN A 228 -3.75 -6.91 -1.01
CA ASN A 228 -5.06 -7.51 -1.21
C ASN A 228 -5.97 -6.67 -2.13
N ILE A 229 -5.85 -5.33 -2.07
CA ILE A 229 -6.52 -4.41 -2.99
C ILE A 229 -6.01 -4.64 -4.41
N MET A 230 -4.69 -4.57 -4.63
CA MET A 230 -4.08 -4.77 -5.95
C MET A 230 -4.40 -6.15 -6.52
N LYS A 231 -4.36 -7.19 -5.70
CA LYS A 231 -4.75 -8.56 -6.06
C LYS A 231 -6.21 -8.67 -6.52
N SER A 232 -7.11 -7.89 -5.92
CA SER A 232 -8.55 -7.95 -6.21
C SER A 232 -8.96 -7.00 -7.36
N HIS A 233 -8.12 -6.02 -7.69
CA HIS A 233 -8.45 -5.02 -8.71
C HIS A 233 -8.35 -5.62 -10.13
N PRO A 234 -9.36 -5.45 -11.00
CA PRO A 234 -9.41 -6.08 -12.34
C PRO A 234 -8.25 -5.72 -13.27
N ALA A 235 -7.59 -4.58 -13.07
CA ALA A 235 -6.41 -4.17 -13.83
C ALA A 235 -5.22 -5.15 -13.69
N ILE A 236 -5.13 -5.81 -12.53
CA ILE A 236 -4.09 -6.81 -12.22
C ILE A 236 -4.74 -8.19 -12.12
N GLY A 237 -5.67 -8.39 -11.18
CA GLY A 237 -6.55 -9.57 -11.08
C GLY A 237 -5.89 -10.96 -10.97
N VAL A 238 -4.56 -11.04 -10.96
CA VAL A 238 -3.79 -12.29 -10.97
C VAL A 238 -3.17 -12.50 -9.59
N SER A 239 -3.37 -13.69 -9.03
CA SER A 239 -2.86 -14.04 -7.70
C SER A 239 -1.81 -15.15 -7.67
N ARG A 240 -1.84 -16.01 -8.68
CA ARG A 240 -0.88 -17.09 -8.89
C ARG A 240 -0.36 -17.02 -10.30
N VAL A 241 0.90 -17.40 -10.46
CA VAL A 241 1.59 -17.40 -11.74
C VAL A 241 2.29 -18.73 -11.94
N GLN A 242 2.36 -19.17 -13.19
CA GLN A 242 3.17 -20.31 -13.56
C GLN A 242 4.55 -19.79 -14.00
N PRO A 243 5.63 -20.22 -13.34
CA PRO A 243 6.97 -19.84 -13.75
C PRO A 243 7.32 -20.49 -15.08
N GLN A 244 8.04 -19.77 -15.94
CA GLN A 244 8.71 -20.37 -17.08
C GLN A 244 10.02 -21.01 -16.60
N LYS A 245 10.22 -22.29 -16.94
CA LYS A 245 11.46 -23.02 -16.65
C LYS A 245 12.61 -22.35 -17.42
N GLY A 246 13.67 -21.95 -16.72
CA GLY A 246 14.91 -21.47 -17.34
C GLY A 246 15.33 -20.04 -17.01
N GLY A 247 14.94 -19.49 -15.87
CA GLY A 247 15.51 -18.20 -15.44
C GLY A 247 17.00 -18.27 -15.09
N GLU A 248 17.67 -17.13 -15.15
CA GLU A 248 19.10 -17.02 -14.86
C GLU A 248 19.44 -17.61 -13.49
N ARG A 249 20.47 -18.47 -13.45
CA ARG A 249 21.01 -19.08 -12.22
C ARG A 249 20.00 -19.94 -11.43
N GLY A 250 18.95 -20.45 -12.08
CA GLY A 250 17.98 -21.36 -11.46
C GLY A 250 16.82 -20.66 -10.74
N HIS A 251 16.79 -19.34 -10.70
CA HIS A 251 15.64 -18.58 -10.19
C HIS A 251 14.50 -18.59 -11.19
N GLN A 252 13.27 -18.77 -10.70
CA GLN A 252 12.11 -18.76 -11.58
C GLN A 252 11.72 -17.32 -11.99
N ARG A 253 11.15 -17.22 -13.20
CA ARG A 253 10.58 -15.98 -13.75
C ARG A 253 9.16 -16.28 -14.21
N ALA A 254 8.25 -15.34 -13.99
CA ALA A 254 6.88 -15.40 -14.51
C ALA A 254 6.54 -14.12 -15.26
N PHE A 255 5.62 -14.20 -16.21
CA PHE A 255 5.12 -13.04 -16.95
C PHE A 255 3.66 -12.80 -16.60
N VAL A 256 3.33 -11.55 -16.27
CA VAL A 256 1.96 -11.12 -15.95
C VAL A 256 1.58 -10.01 -16.90
N THR A 257 0.41 -10.14 -17.52
CA THR A 257 -0.16 -9.07 -18.34
C THR A 257 -0.95 -8.15 -17.41
N VAL A 258 -0.66 -6.85 -17.48
CA VAL A 258 -1.31 -5.81 -16.71
C VAL A 258 -1.89 -4.78 -17.67
N TYR A 259 -3.04 -4.27 -17.29
CA TYR A 259 -3.74 -3.22 -18.01
C TYR A 259 -3.72 -1.95 -17.19
N GLY A 260 -3.47 -0.83 -17.85
CA GLY A 260 -3.37 0.49 -17.24
C GLY A 260 -3.99 1.54 -18.12
N TYR A 261 -4.32 2.67 -17.52
CA TYR A 261 -4.78 3.85 -18.24
C TYR A 261 -3.97 5.02 -17.71
N ARG A 262 -3.46 5.86 -18.61
CA ARG A 262 -2.99 7.18 -18.19
C ARG A 262 -4.22 8.02 -17.91
N HIS A 263 -4.33 8.48 -16.68
CA HIS A 263 -5.38 9.38 -16.23
C HIS A 263 -4.76 10.48 -15.38
N GLU A 264 -5.36 11.66 -15.42
CA GLU A 264 -4.96 12.83 -14.65
C GLU A 264 -6.02 13.08 -13.58
N PHE A 265 -6.16 12.13 -12.64
CA PHE A 265 -7.04 12.40 -11.50
C PHE A 265 -6.35 13.43 -10.62
N GLY A 266 -6.94 14.62 -10.55
CA GLY A 266 -6.56 15.61 -9.56
C GLY A 266 -6.98 15.15 -8.15
N PRO A 267 -6.33 15.66 -7.09
CA PRO A 267 -6.70 15.34 -5.70
C PRO A 267 -8.20 15.51 -5.40
N ALA A 268 -8.82 16.58 -5.91
CA ALA A 268 -10.25 16.84 -5.71
C ALA A 268 -11.18 15.76 -6.29
N GLN A 269 -10.83 15.19 -7.44
CA GLN A 269 -11.61 14.11 -8.05
C GLN A 269 -11.47 12.81 -7.27
N ILE A 270 -10.27 12.55 -6.73
CA ILE A 270 -10.03 11.40 -5.86
C ILE A 270 -10.88 11.53 -4.59
N ASP A 271 -10.92 12.71 -3.98
CA ASP A 271 -11.74 12.98 -2.79
C ASP A 271 -13.24 12.83 -3.07
N GLU A 272 -13.73 13.26 -4.23
CA GLU A 272 -15.13 13.06 -4.64
C GLU A 272 -15.44 11.56 -4.80
N ILE A 273 -14.58 10.81 -5.50
CA ILE A 273 -14.72 9.36 -5.65
C ILE A 273 -14.71 8.66 -4.30
N LEU A 274 -13.84 9.08 -3.38
CA LEU A 274 -13.78 8.54 -2.02
C LEU A 274 -15.06 8.81 -1.26
N ALA A 275 -15.57 10.04 -1.28
CA ALA A 275 -16.83 10.40 -0.62
C ALA A 275 -18.02 9.60 -1.18
N GLN A 276 -18.02 9.28 -2.48
CA GLN A 276 -19.03 8.42 -3.09
C GLN A 276 -18.87 6.94 -2.71
N ALA A 277 -17.62 6.45 -2.66
CA ALA A 277 -17.31 5.09 -2.25
C ALA A 277 -17.65 4.83 -0.78
N GLU A 278 -17.40 5.79 0.11
CA GLU A 278 -17.76 5.71 1.52
C GLU A 278 -19.27 5.63 1.74
N LYS A 279 -20.07 6.26 0.88
CA LYS A 279 -21.54 6.17 0.90
C LYS A 279 -22.10 4.87 0.29
N ALA A 280 -21.24 3.96 -0.16
CA ALA A 280 -21.60 2.72 -0.85
C ALA A 280 -22.50 2.95 -2.09
N SER A 281 -22.32 4.06 -2.81
CA SER A 281 -23.03 4.28 -4.07
C SER A 281 -22.64 3.22 -5.10
N LYS A 282 -23.63 2.61 -5.76
CA LYS A 282 -23.39 1.60 -6.82
C LYS A 282 -22.83 2.22 -8.10
N THR A 283 -23.01 3.52 -8.29
CA THR A 283 -22.53 4.29 -9.42
C THR A 283 -21.62 5.40 -8.91
N ILE A 284 -20.44 5.53 -9.53
CA ILE A 284 -19.48 6.59 -9.24
C ILE A 284 -19.61 7.60 -10.37
N ASP A 285 -20.19 8.75 -10.04
CA ASP A 285 -20.36 9.86 -10.97
C ASP A 285 -19.18 10.80 -10.80
N VAL A 286 -18.18 10.70 -11.68
CA VAL A 286 -17.05 11.63 -11.67
C VAL A 286 -17.44 12.86 -12.49
N LYS A 287 -17.72 13.97 -11.82
CA LYS A 287 -17.92 15.26 -12.48
C LYS A 287 -16.58 15.73 -13.03
N ALA A 288 -16.47 15.73 -14.35
CA ALA A 288 -15.34 16.32 -15.02
C ALA A 288 -15.69 17.78 -15.28
N GLU A 289 -15.14 18.69 -14.50
CA GLU A 289 -15.08 20.07 -14.97
C GLU A 289 -14.07 20.09 -16.13
N VAL A 290 -14.58 20.35 -17.33
CA VAL A 290 -13.75 20.75 -18.45
C VAL A 290 -13.23 22.12 -18.05
N ILE A 291 -11.97 22.20 -17.64
CA ILE A 291 -11.29 23.49 -17.56
C ILE A 291 -11.29 23.99 -19.00
N GLU A 292 -12.15 24.96 -19.30
CA GLU A 292 -12.07 25.69 -20.56
C GLU A 292 -10.64 26.22 -20.63
N GLN A 293 -9.92 25.85 -21.69
CA GLN A 293 -8.64 26.46 -21.97
C GLN A 293 -8.90 27.96 -22.03
N VAL A 294 -8.40 28.68 -21.03
CA VAL A 294 -8.41 30.14 -21.03
C VAL A 294 -7.64 30.53 -22.28
N ASP A 295 -8.25 31.33 -23.15
CA ASP A 295 -7.60 31.77 -24.39
C ASP A 295 -6.25 32.39 -24.02
N GLU A 296 -5.19 32.13 -24.80
CA GLU A 296 -3.84 32.67 -24.53
C GLU A 296 -3.84 34.20 -24.36
N VAL A 297 -4.85 34.86 -24.95
CA VAL A 297 -5.11 36.30 -24.83
C VAL A 297 -5.58 36.68 -23.42
N ASP A 298 -6.47 35.89 -22.81
CA ASP A 298 -6.99 36.14 -21.46
C ASP A 298 -5.95 35.81 -20.38
N GLU A 299 -5.13 34.76 -20.57
CA GLU A 299 -3.97 34.50 -19.71
C GLU A 299 -2.93 35.63 -19.80
N ALA A 300 -2.64 36.13 -21.00
CA ALA A 300 -1.73 37.26 -21.19
C ALA A 300 -2.26 38.53 -20.51
N LEU A 301 -3.56 38.82 -20.62
CA LEU A 301 -4.19 39.99 -19.98
C LEU A 301 -4.16 39.89 -18.45
N ALA A 302 -4.44 38.70 -17.91
CA ALA A 302 -4.38 38.47 -16.46
C ALA A 302 -2.94 38.60 -15.92
N MET A 303 -1.94 38.09 -16.65
CA MET A 303 -0.53 38.26 -16.30
C MET A 303 -0.08 39.72 -16.38
N ASP A 304 -0.58 40.49 -17.34
CA ASP A 304 -0.32 41.92 -17.49
C ASP A 304 -0.95 42.76 -16.36
N GLU A 305 -2.11 42.37 -15.84
CA GLU A 305 -2.74 42.99 -14.67
C GLU A 305 -1.94 42.71 -13.39
N ILE A 306 -1.50 41.47 -13.19
CA ILE A 306 -0.66 41.08 -12.04
C ILE A 306 0.68 41.83 -12.07
N GLU A 307 1.33 41.95 -13.24
CA GLU A 307 2.57 42.73 -13.37
C GLU A 307 2.37 44.23 -13.05
N LYS A 308 1.19 44.79 -13.34
CA LYS A 308 0.87 46.19 -13.02
C LYS A 308 0.60 46.37 -11.53
N GLU A 309 -0.05 45.40 -10.89
CA GLU A 309 -0.26 45.39 -9.44
C GLU A 309 1.06 45.23 -8.67
N ASP A 310 1.95 44.33 -9.11
CA ASP A 310 3.25 44.13 -8.46
C ASP A 310 4.19 45.34 -8.60
N LYS A 311 4.16 46.04 -9.75
CA LYS A 311 4.90 47.31 -9.92
C LYS A 311 4.35 48.44 -9.04
N ALA A 312 3.08 48.38 -8.63
CA ALA A 312 2.49 49.34 -7.70
C ALA A 312 2.87 49.07 -6.23
N ILE A 313 3.38 47.87 -5.91
CA ILE A 313 3.77 47.43 -4.57
C ILE A 313 5.29 47.62 -4.31
N GLU A 314 6.07 48.17 -5.26
CA GLU A 314 7.50 48.43 -5.04
C GLU A 314 7.73 49.30 -3.78
N PRO A 315 8.46 48.80 -2.77
CA PRO A 315 8.74 49.56 -1.56
C PRO A 315 9.70 50.71 -1.86
N LYS A 316 9.29 51.94 -1.52
CA LYS A 316 10.14 53.14 -1.56
C LYS A 316 11.53 52.82 -0.99
N LYS A 317 12.56 52.94 -1.83
CA LYS A 317 13.97 52.68 -1.52
C LYS A 317 14.34 53.23 -0.14
N LYS A 318 14.59 52.32 0.81
CA LYS A 318 15.16 52.68 2.12
C LYS A 318 16.51 53.37 1.89
N LYS A 319 16.62 54.60 2.38
CA LYS A 319 17.86 55.36 2.52
C LYS A 319 18.86 54.46 3.26
N LYS A 320 20.00 54.13 2.67
CA LYS A 320 21.08 53.41 3.36
C LYS A 320 21.58 54.29 4.50
N LEU A 321 21.37 53.88 5.75
CA LEU A 321 22.05 54.49 6.91
C LEU A 321 23.55 54.14 6.85
N SER A 322 24.38 55.09 7.24
CA SER A 322 25.84 54.93 7.25
C SER A 322 26.29 54.08 8.46
N PRO A 323 27.44 53.39 8.39
CA PRO A 323 27.94 52.52 9.47
C PRO A 323 28.21 53.18 10.83
N ALA A 324 28.05 54.50 10.95
CA ALA A 324 28.31 55.26 12.18
C ALA A 324 27.09 55.37 13.13
N GLU A 325 25.92 54.84 12.75
CA GLU A 325 24.67 54.94 13.52
C GLU A 325 24.15 53.58 14.06
N MET A 326 24.96 52.52 14.01
CA MET A 326 24.64 51.28 14.73
C MET A 326 25.03 51.45 16.20
N GLU A 327 24.05 51.79 17.05
CA GLU A 327 24.19 51.73 18.51
C GLU A 327 24.64 50.33 18.92
N GLU A 328 25.75 50.25 19.67
CA GLU A 328 26.20 49.00 20.26
C GLU A 328 25.14 48.46 21.22
N PRO A 329 24.92 47.12 21.23
CA PRO A 329 23.93 46.52 22.11
C PRO A 329 24.27 46.80 23.59
N PRO A 330 23.26 47.02 24.45
CA PRO A 330 23.46 47.34 25.85
C PRO A 330 24.27 46.27 26.59
N GLU A 331 25.11 46.67 27.54
CA GLU A 331 26.07 45.79 28.27
C GLU A 331 25.42 44.56 28.91
N GLU A 332 24.12 44.61 29.26
CA GLU A 332 23.35 43.47 29.77
C GLU A 332 23.32 42.27 28.81
N TYR A 333 23.46 42.51 27.50
CA TYR A 333 23.51 41.46 26.49
C TYR A 333 24.74 40.56 26.65
N TYR A 334 25.89 41.13 27.04
CA TYR A 334 27.13 40.38 27.21
C TYR A 334 27.23 39.66 28.55
N LEU A 335 26.62 40.20 29.61
CA LEU A 335 26.56 39.57 30.93
C LEU A 335 25.76 38.25 30.91
N LYS A 336 24.62 38.21 30.19
CA LYS A 336 23.82 36.98 30.02
C LYS A 336 24.56 35.85 29.30
N GLN A 337 25.48 36.18 28.38
CA GLN A 337 26.27 35.16 27.68
C GLN A 337 27.37 34.54 28.55
N GLN A 338 27.82 35.23 29.60
CA GLN A 338 28.82 34.70 30.53
C GLN A 338 28.21 33.83 31.63
N GLU A 339 26.97 34.13 32.06
CA GLU A 339 26.26 33.32 33.05
C GLU A 339 25.82 31.97 32.49
N GLY A 340 25.34 31.92 31.24
CA GLY A 340 24.93 30.67 30.58
C GLY A 340 26.07 29.67 30.30
N LYS A 341 27.33 30.10 30.38
CA LYS A 341 28.50 29.21 30.23
C LYS A 341 28.93 28.54 31.54
N LYS A 342 28.50 29.03 32.71
CA LYS A 342 28.90 28.45 34.01
C LYS A 342 27.98 27.33 34.49
N GLU A 343 26.79 27.18 33.92
CA GLU A 343 25.86 26.09 34.28
C GLU A 343 26.07 24.79 33.49
N GLY A 344 26.96 24.78 32.48
CA GLY A 344 27.28 23.60 31.67
C GLY A 344 28.49 22.78 32.14
N GLU A 345 29.18 23.18 33.22
CA GLU A 345 30.38 22.51 33.74
C GLU A 345 30.27 22.08 35.22
N LYS A 346 29.10 21.61 35.67
CA LYS A 346 28.97 20.93 36.95
C LYS A 346 28.31 19.57 36.86
#